data_AF-A0A967EMD5-F1
#
_entry.id   AF-A0A967EMD5-F1
#
_cell.length_a   1.000
_cell.length_b   1.000
_cell.length_c   1.000
_cell.angle_alpha   90.00
_cell.angle_beta   90.00
_cell.angle_gamma   90.00
#
_symmetry.space_group_name_H-M   'P 1'
#
loop_
_entity.id
_entity.type
_entity.pdbx_description
1 polymer ?
#
loop_
_entity_poly.entity_id
_entity_poly.type
_entity_poly.pdbx_seq_one_letter_code
_entity_poly.pdbx_strand_id
1 'polypeptide(L)'
;VMMRSDLVKTVGYYQSPEAEDYDLWSRISRFAKVANIPEILQQKRVWGGQLALKVPTETRDCVLQIMQNNMQQLLNGTSIDLELVRIIRSVTENNQPKLDSKLLKQATSLINVLYDTYILKTTLSKKEKKIVTIDALQKLYRLAKWQYTLNPFKGFYYFLLIAIRNPKFVLLAQLPKVSK
;
A
#
# COMPACT_ATOMS: atom_id res chain seq x y z
N VAL A 1 20.25 3.52 8.31
CA VAL A 1 19.96 2.07 8.14
C VAL A 1 21.25 1.34 7.87
N MET A 2 21.43 0.13 8.40
CA MET A 2 22.57 -0.73 8.06
C MET A 2 22.08 -1.92 7.24
N MET A 3 22.83 -2.27 6.20
CA MET A 3 22.49 -3.35 5.27
C MET A 3 23.76 -4.08 4.85
N ARG A 4 23.65 -5.39 4.60
CA ARG A 4 24.80 -6.16 4.10
C ARG A 4 25.14 -5.74 2.67
N SER A 5 26.42 -5.55 2.38
CA SER A 5 26.88 -5.05 1.08
C SER A 5 26.57 -6.00 -0.09
N ASP A 6 26.61 -7.31 0.16
CA ASP A 6 26.25 -8.34 -0.82
C ASP A 6 24.78 -8.25 -1.26
N LEU A 7 23.86 -7.95 -0.34
CA LEU A 7 22.45 -7.73 -0.67
C LEU A 7 22.27 -6.50 -1.56
N VAL A 8 22.93 -5.38 -1.23
CA VAL A 8 22.86 -4.14 -2.03
C VAL A 8 23.36 -4.38 -3.46
N LYS A 9 24.46 -5.12 -3.59
CA LYS A 9 25.00 -5.51 -4.90
C LYS A 9 24.03 -6.40 -5.67
N THR A 10 23.42 -7.38 -5.00
CA THR A 10 22.46 -8.32 -5.62
C THR A 10 21.24 -7.60 -6.19
N VAL A 11 20.74 -6.57 -5.52
CA VAL A 11 19.58 -5.83 -6.00
C VAL A 11 19.93 -4.72 -7.01
N GLY A 12 21.21 -4.43 -7.24
CA GLY A 12 21.67 -3.46 -8.25
C GLY A 12 21.83 -2.02 -7.76
N TYR A 13 22.25 -1.81 -6.51
CA TYR A 13 22.53 -0.49 -5.91
C TYR A 13 21.36 0.51 -6.02
N TYR A 14 21.60 1.81 -5.87
CA TYR A 14 20.60 2.86 -6.01
C TYR A 14 20.28 3.13 -7.50
N GLN A 15 18.99 3.29 -7.81
CA GLN A 15 18.51 3.43 -9.20
C GLN A 15 17.55 4.61 -9.41
N SER A 16 16.95 5.16 -8.34
CA SER A 16 15.90 6.19 -8.42
C SER A 16 16.30 7.44 -7.64
N PRO A 17 16.95 8.44 -8.25
CA PRO A 17 17.53 9.61 -7.56
C PRO A 17 16.56 10.39 -6.67
N GLU A 18 15.28 10.43 -7.02
CA GLU A 18 14.26 11.19 -6.29
C GLU A 18 13.70 10.44 -5.08
N ALA A 19 13.89 9.12 -5.02
CA ALA A 19 13.33 8.23 -4.00
C ALA A 19 14.26 7.04 -3.70
N GLU A 20 15.55 7.32 -3.61
CA GLU A 20 16.65 6.34 -3.58
C GLU A 20 16.45 5.27 -2.50
N ASP A 21 16.21 5.71 -1.27
CA ASP A 21 16.01 4.82 -0.13
C ASP A 21 14.76 3.94 -0.29
N TYR A 22 13.65 4.52 -0.78
CA TYR A 22 12.40 3.78 -0.93
C TYR A 22 12.51 2.68 -1.98
N ASP A 23 13.09 3.00 -3.14
CA ASP A 23 13.34 2.01 -4.20
C ASP A 23 14.24 0.89 -3.69
N LEU A 24 15.41 1.23 -3.14
CA LEU A 24 16.38 0.24 -2.68
C LEU A 24 15.80 -0.68 -1.62
N TRP A 25 15.14 -0.13 -0.60
CA TRP A 25 14.59 -0.94 0.50
C TRP A 25 13.47 -1.85 0.01
N SER A 26 12.65 -1.37 -0.93
CA SER A 26 11.59 -2.19 -1.52
C SER A 26 12.15 -3.38 -2.31
N ARG A 27 13.25 -3.20 -3.05
CA ARG A 27 13.94 -4.31 -3.75
C ARG A 27 14.59 -5.28 -2.77
N ILE A 28 15.26 -4.78 -1.72
CA ILE A 28 15.88 -5.63 -0.68
C ILE A 28 14.84 -6.47 0.06
N SER A 29 13.66 -5.91 0.36
CA SER A 29 12.60 -6.62 1.10
C SER A 29 12.09 -7.89 0.42
N ARG A 30 12.42 -8.10 -0.86
CA ARG A 30 12.09 -9.33 -1.60
C ARG A 30 12.98 -10.51 -1.22
N PHE A 31 14.18 -10.23 -0.71
CA PHE A 31 15.21 -11.23 -0.45
C PHE A 31 15.57 -11.35 1.04
N ALA A 32 15.31 -10.30 1.82
CA ALA A 32 15.71 -10.23 3.22
C ALA A 32 14.60 -9.66 4.11
N LYS A 33 14.59 -10.11 5.36
CA LYS A 33 13.75 -9.51 6.42
C LYS A 33 14.43 -8.27 6.98
N VAL A 34 13.62 -7.28 7.34
CA VAL A 34 14.06 -6.07 8.04
C VAL A 34 13.78 -6.22 9.53
N ALA A 35 14.77 -5.95 10.36
CA ALA A 35 14.63 -5.92 11.81
C ALA A 35 14.83 -4.48 12.32
N ASN A 36 13.95 -4.03 13.20
CA ASN A 36 14.08 -2.75 13.87
C ASN A 36 14.80 -2.95 15.21
N ILE A 37 15.80 -2.11 15.47
CA ILE A 37 16.45 -2.01 16.76
C ILE A 37 15.66 -0.99 17.60
N PRO A 38 15.13 -1.34 18.79
CA PRO A 38 14.25 -0.49 19.57
C PRO A 38 14.98 0.61 20.33
N GLU A 39 16.08 1.13 19.78
CA GLU A 39 16.89 2.20 20.35
C GLU A 39 16.93 3.40 19.40
N ILE A 40 17.03 4.60 19.97
CA ILE A 40 17.20 5.83 19.19
C ILE A 40 18.67 5.97 18.80
N LEU A 41 19.02 5.50 17.60
CA LEU A 41 20.40 5.48 17.11
C LEU A 41 20.75 6.64 16.15
N GLN A 42 19.77 7.47 15.76
CA GLN A 42 19.96 8.55 14.80
C GLN A 42 19.12 9.76 15.15
N GLN A 43 19.70 10.96 15.02
CA GLN A 43 18.96 12.22 15.04
C GLN A 43 18.82 12.75 13.61
N LYS A 44 17.57 12.91 13.16
CA LYS A 44 17.28 13.49 11.83
C LYS A 44 17.40 15.02 11.90
N ARG A 45 18.35 15.59 11.17
CA ARG A 45 18.41 17.05 10.98
C ARG A 45 17.28 17.49 10.05
N VAL A 46 16.50 18.48 10.46
CA VAL A 46 15.43 19.11 9.64
C VAL A 46 15.90 20.49 9.22
N TRP A 47 15.80 20.82 7.92
CA TRP A 47 16.22 22.13 7.38
C TRP A 47 15.42 22.48 6.12
N GLY A 48 15.32 23.76 5.79
CA GLY A 48 14.37 24.29 4.79
C GLY A 48 14.55 23.83 3.34
N GLY A 49 15.69 23.22 2.99
CA GLY A 49 15.93 22.64 1.67
C GLY A 49 15.59 21.15 1.56
N GLN A 50 14.98 20.54 2.58
CA GLN A 50 14.57 19.15 2.49
C GLN A 50 13.55 18.91 1.39
N LEU A 51 13.82 17.90 0.54
CA LEU A 51 12.89 17.37 -0.46
C LEU A 51 11.55 16.89 0.13
N ALA A 52 11.45 16.72 1.44
CA ALA A 52 10.16 16.44 2.10
C ALA A 52 9.26 17.68 2.20
N LEU A 53 9.83 18.89 2.17
CA LEU A 53 9.12 20.18 2.31
C LEU A 53 8.76 20.79 0.95
N LYS A 54 9.61 20.56 -0.04
CA LYS A 54 9.33 20.83 -1.45
C LYS A 54 8.97 19.48 -2.04
N VAL A 55 7.69 19.18 -2.29
CA VAL A 55 7.34 17.93 -3.00
C VAL A 55 7.15 18.28 -4.49
N PRO A 56 8.20 18.28 -5.32
CA PRO A 56 8.05 18.31 -6.76
C PRO A 56 7.10 17.19 -7.20
N THR A 57 6.32 17.47 -8.24
CA THR A 57 5.49 16.48 -8.94
C THR A 57 6.33 15.26 -9.36
N GLU A 58 7.59 15.46 -9.73
CA GLU A 58 8.55 14.45 -10.16
C GLU A 58 8.82 13.37 -9.09
N THR A 59 9.00 13.75 -7.81
CA THR A 59 9.18 12.79 -6.71
C THR A 59 7.92 11.96 -6.47
N ARG A 60 6.73 12.52 -6.72
CA ARG A 60 5.47 11.77 -6.59
C ARG A 60 5.36 10.71 -7.66
N ASP A 61 5.68 11.04 -8.90
CA ASP A 61 5.59 10.12 -10.04
C ASP A 61 6.64 9.01 -9.97
N CYS A 62 7.87 9.33 -9.54
CA CYS A 62 8.92 8.34 -9.27
C CYS A 62 8.46 7.29 -8.23
N VAL A 63 7.88 7.73 -7.11
CA VAL A 63 7.36 6.79 -6.08
C VAL A 63 6.21 5.93 -6.62
N LEU A 64 5.33 6.49 -7.47
CA LEU A 64 4.26 5.71 -8.10
C LEU A 64 4.81 4.63 -9.04
N GLN A 65 5.86 4.94 -9.80
CA GLN A 65 6.53 3.96 -10.67
C GLN A 65 7.22 2.86 -9.85
N ILE A 66 7.88 3.21 -8.74
CA ILE A 66 8.46 2.23 -7.82
C ILE A 66 7.36 1.31 -7.26
N MET A 67 6.24 1.87 -6.81
CA MET A 67 5.08 1.10 -6.34
C MET A 67 4.52 0.18 -7.44
N GLN A 68 4.36 0.70 -8.66
CA GLN A 68 3.91 -0.05 -9.83
C GLN A 68 4.84 -1.25 -10.07
N ASN A 69 6.14 -1.02 -10.17
CA ASN A 69 7.14 -2.05 -10.37
C ASN A 69 7.10 -3.12 -9.27
N ASN A 70 6.96 -2.71 -8.01
CA ASN A 70 6.82 -3.65 -6.88
C ASN A 70 5.57 -4.53 -7.01
N MET A 71 4.43 -3.94 -7.37
CA MET A 71 3.19 -4.69 -7.59
C MET A 71 3.29 -5.64 -8.78
N GLN A 72 3.86 -5.19 -9.90
CA GLN A 72 4.06 -6.02 -11.09
C GLN A 72 4.96 -7.21 -10.79
N GLN A 73 6.06 -7.00 -10.05
CA GLN A 73 6.97 -8.08 -9.63
C GLN A 73 6.26 -9.11 -8.74
N LEU A 74 5.42 -8.65 -7.81
CA LEU A 74 4.60 -9.56 -7.00
C LEU A 74 3.63 -10.37 -7.88
N LEU A 75 3.09 -9.76 -8.94
CA LEU A 75 2.13 -10.35 -9.88
C LEU A 75 2.79 -10.95 -11.14
N ASN A 76 4.05 -11.38 -11.07
CA ASN A 76 4.78 -12.05 -12.16
C ASN A 76 4.82 -11.25 -13.47
N GLY A 77 5.01 -9.93 -13.39
CA GLY A 77 5.12 -9.06 -14.56
C GLY A 77 3.78 -8.65 -15.18
N THR A 78 2.65 -8.97 -14.55
CA THR A 78 1.33 -8.49 -14.99
C THR A 78 1.33 -6.97 -15.04
N SER A 79 1.03 -6.39 -16.21
CA SER A 79 0.93 -4.93 -16.36
C SER A 79 -0.18 -4.36 -15.45
N ILE A 80 0.12 -3.23 -14.82
CA ILE A 80 -0.79 -2.54 -13.89
C ILE A 80 -0.85 -1.08 -14.33
N ASP A 81 -2.05 -0.57 -14.51
CA ASP A 81 -2.28 0.84 -14.79
C ASP A 81 -1.79 1.72 -13.63
N LEU A 82 -1.00 2.75 -13.95
CA LEU A 82 -0.45 3.70 -12.99
C LEU A 82 -1.56 4.43 -12.22
N GLU A 83 -2.73 4.62 -12.82
CA GLU A 83 -3.85 5.26 -12.13
C GLU A 83 -4.40 4.38 -10.99
N LEU A 84 -4.43 3.05 -11.17
CA LEU A 84 -4.79 2.14 -10.08
C LEU A 84 -3.77 2.20 -8.93
N VAL A 85 -2.48 2.38 -9.25
CA VAL A 85 -1.43 2.56 -8.24
C VAL A 85 -1.63 3.87 -7.48
N ARG A 86 -1.97 4.96 -8.18
CA ARG A 86 -2.29 6.27 -7.59
C ARG A 86 -3.47 6.18 -6.63
N ILE A 87 -4.51 5.43 -6.99
CA ILE A 87 -5.68 5.17 -6.15
C ILE A 87 -5.27 4.40 -4.89
N ILE A 88 -4.54 3.30 -5.01
CA ILE A 88 -4.09 2.50 -3.86
C ILE A 88 -3.21 3.33 -2.93
N ARG A 89 -2.33 4.17 -3.47
CA ARG A 89 -1.52 5.10 -2.68
C ARG A 89 -2.40 6.08 -1.91
N SER A 90 -3.36 6.71 -2.57
CA SER A 90 -4.29 7.66 -1.96
C SER A 90 -5.11 7.00 -0.83
N VAL A 91 -5.57 5.76 -1.05
CA VAL A 91 -6.20 4.93 0.00
C VAL A 91 -5.28 4.75 1.20
N THR A 92 -4.00 4.46 0.97
CA THR A 92 -3.01 4.23 2.03
C THR A 92 -2.78 5.50 2.85
N GLU A 93 -2.67 6.64 2.17
CA GLU A 93 -2.50 7.97 2.75
C GLU A 93 -3.79 8.56 3.35
N ASN A 94 -4.92 7.85 3.26
CA ASN A 94 -6.25 8.30 3.70
C ASN A 94 -6.75 9.56 2.96
N ASN A 95 -6.31 9.76 1.72
CA ASN A 95 -6.73 10.84 0.84
C ASN A 95 -7.83 10.33 -0.10
N GLN A 96 -8.95 11.05 -0.19
CA GLN A 96 -10.05 10.68 -1.09
C GLN A 96 -9.65 10.94 -2.56
N PRO A 97 -9.57 9.91 -3.42
CA PRO A 97 -9.27 10.08 -4.82
C PRO A 97 -10.54 10.48 -5.57
N LYS A 98 -10.37 11.15 -6.70
CA LYS A 98 -11.46 11.30 -7.67
C LYS A 98 -11.66 9.95 -8.35
N LEU A 99 -12.79 9.30 -8.08
CA LEU A 99 -13.07 7.94 -8.56
C LEU A 99 -14.43 7.86 -9.22
N ASP A 100 -14.50 7.14 -10.33
CA ASP A 100 -15.76 6.56 -10.80
C ASP A 100 -15.96 5.14 -10.21
N SER A 101 -17.15 4.59 -10.41
CA SER A 101 -17.47 3.23 -9.92
C SER A 101 -16.64 2.12 -10.57
N LYS A 102 -16.10 2.34 -11.78
CA LYS A 102 -15.33 1.33 -12.53
C LYS A 102 -13.92 1.22 -11.95
N LEU A 103 -13.24 2.34 -11.76
CA LEU A 103 -11.93 2.45 -11.13
C LEU A 103 -11.96 1.91 -9.70
N LEU A 104 -13.02 2.19 -8.94
CA LEU A 104 -13.24 1.62 -7.61
C LEU A 104 -13.27 0.09 -7.62
N LYS A 105 -14.01 -0.51 -8.56
CA LYS A 105 -14.08 -1.96 -8.73
C LYS A 105 -12.71 -2.54 -9.11
N GLN A 106 -11.98 -1.89 -10.02
CA GLN A 106 -10.65 -2.34 -10.44
C GLN A 106 -9.63 -2.25 -9.30
N ALA A 107 -9.60 -1.15 -8.55
CA ALA A 107 -8.72 -0.99 -7.39
C ALA A 107 -9.04 -2.02 -6.29
N THR A 108 -10.33 -2.28 -6.03
CA THR A 108 -10.77 -3.33 -5.10
C THR A 108 -10.28 -4.71 -5.52
N SER A 109 -10.43 -5.04 -6.81
CA SER A 109 -9.94 -6.31 -7.37
C SER A 109 -8.43 -6.43 -7.23
N LEU A 110 -7.69 -5.38 -7.57
CA LEU A 110 -6.23 -5.35 -7.49
C LEU A 110 -5.73 -5.55 -6.05
N ILE A 111 -6.33 -4.88 -5.06
CA ILE A 111 -5.95 -5.07 -3.64
C ILE A 111 -6.14 -6.53 -3.20
N ASN A 112 -7.26 -7.17 -3.59
CA ASN A 112 -7.50 -8.57 -3.24
C ASN A 112 -6.45 -9.48 -3.89
N VAL A 113 -6.18 -9.30 -5.18
CA VAL A 113 -5.17 -10.11 -5.91
C VAL A 113 -3.77 -9.92 -5.32
N LEU A 114 -3.37 -8.68 -5.00
CA LEU A 114 -2.09 -8.40 -4.35
C LEU A 114 -1.99 -9.09 -2.99
N TYR A 115 -3.03 -8.98 -2.17
CA TYR A 115 -3.09 -9.63 -0.86
C TYR A 115 -2.99 -11.16 -0.98
N ASP A 116 -3.85 -11.78 -1.80
CA ASP A 116 -3.91 -13.23 -1.93
C ASP A 116 -2.58 -13.78 -2.48
N THR A 117 -2.01 -13.10 -3.48
CA THR A 117 -0.70 -13.45 -4.05
C THR A 117 0.42 -13.31 -3.02
N TYR A 118 0.41 -12.25 -2.21
CA TYR A 118 1.41 -12.06 -1.15
C TYR A 118 1.34 -13.17 -0.11
N ILE A 119 0.14 -13.53 0.36
CA ILE A 119 -0.05 -14.62 1.33
C ILE A 119 0.40 -15.97 0.77
N LEU A 120 0.17 -16.22 -0.53
CA LEU A 120 0.58 -17.46 -1.18
C LEU A 120 2.09 -17.56 -1.39
N LYS A 121 2.75 -16.45 -1.75
CA LYS A 121 4.19 -16.43 -2.06
C LYS A 121 5.10 -16.30 -0.84
N THR A 122 4.57 -15.90 0.32
CA THR A 122 5.39 -15.58 1.49
C THR A 122 5.11 -16.51 2.66
N THR A 123 6.17 -16.96 3.33
CA THR A 123 6.08 -17.76 4.55
C THR A 123 5.87 -16.83 5.75
N LEU A 124 4.61 -16.60 6.11
CA LEU A 124 4.21 -15.72 7.21
C LEU A 124 3.73 -16.50 8.43
N SER A 125 4.12 -16.03 9.62
CA SER A 125 3.52 -16.46 10.89
C SER A 125 2.05 -16.04 10.98
N LYS A 126 1.29 -16.64 11.91
CA LYS A 126 -0.11 -16.28 12.17
C LYS A 126 -0.29 -14.79 12.48
N LYS A 127 0.66 -14.19 13.21
CA LYS A 127 0.65 -12.77 13.57
C LYS A 127 0.88 -11.88 12.35
N GLU A 128 1.86 -12.20 11.52
CA GLU A 128 2.14 -11.45 10.29
C GLU A 128 0.98 -11.55 9.29
N LYS A 129 0.41 -12.75 9.09
CA LYS A 129 -0.79 -12.91 8.27
C LYS A 129 -1.92 -12.00 8.74
N LYS A 130 -2.19 -11.98 10.05
CA LYS A 130 -3.22 -11.09 10.63
C LYS A 130 -2.94 -9.61 10.35
N ILE A 131 -1.70 -9.16 10.45
CA ILE A 131 -1.31 -7.76 10.16
C ILE A 131 -1.61 -7.43 8.70
N VAL A 132 -1.16 -8.27 7.78
CA VAL A 132 -1.38 -8.09 6.34
C VAL A 132 -2.86 -8.14 5.98
N THR A 133 -3.65 -9.02 6.63
CA THR A 133 -5.10 -9.09 6.45
C THR A 133 -5.77 -7.79 6.91
N ILE A 134 -5.40 -7.28 8.08
CA ILE A 134 -5.97 -6.03 8.60
C ILE A 134 -5.64 -4.87 7.67
N ASP A 135 -4.40 -4.78 7.18
CA ASP A 135 -3.98 -3.75 6.23
C ASP A 135 -4.80 -3.77 4.94
N ALA A 136 -4.98 -4.94 4.32
CA ALA A 136 -5.82 -5.10 3.14
C ALA A 136 -7.29 -4.71 3.41
N LEU A 137 -7.86 -5.15 4.53
CA LEU A 137 -9.23 -4.82 4.91
C LEU A 137 -9.42 -3.32 5.18
N GLN A 138 -8.45 -2.65 5.80
CA GLN A 138 -8.48 -1.19 5.99
C GLN A 138 -8.54 -0.46 4.66
N LYS A 139 -7.73 -0.88 3.68
CA LYS A 139 -7.75 -0.29 2.33
C LYS A 139 -9.11 -0.52 1.65
N LEU A 140 -9.62 -1.74 1.69
CA LEU A 140 -10.94 -2.08 1.13
C LEU A 140 -12.08 -1.31 1.80
N TYR A 141 -12.01 -1.12 3.13
CA TYR A 141 -13.00 -0.37 3.89
C TYR A 141 -13.03 1.11 3.50
N ARG A 142 -11.86 1.72 3.31
CA ARG A 142 -11.75 3.11 2.83
C ARG A 142 -12.38 3.26 1.44
N LEU A 143 -12.09 2.33 0.52
CA LEU A 143 -12.73 2.30 -0.80
C LEU A 143 -14.25 2.14 -0.70
N ALA A 144 -14.74 1.23 0.14
CA ALA A 144 -16.17 1.00 0.37
C ALA A 144 -16.86 2.26 0.94
N LYS A 145 -16.20 2.97 1.86
CA LYS A 145 -16.69 4.23 2.42
C LYS A 145 -16.84 5.31 1.35
N TRP A 146 -15.87 5.47 0.45
CA TRP A 146 -15.99 6.41 -0.65
C TRP A 146 -17.03 5.97 -1.69
N GLN A 147 -17.13 4.67 -1.97
CA GLN A 147 -18.19 4.16 -2.83
C GLN A 147 -19.57 4.44 -2.22
N TYR A 148 -19.71 4.37 -0.89
CA TYR A 148 -20.95 4.71 -0.20
C TYR A 148 -21.35 6.17 -0.40
N THR A 149 -20.39 7.10 -0.38
CA THR A 149 -20.67 8.53 -0.66
C THR A 149 -21.14 8.78 -2.10
N LEU A 150 -20.78 7.91 -3.05
CA LEU A 150 -21.18 8.01 -4.46
C LEU A 150 -22.47 7.22 -4.76
N ASN A 151 -22.60 6.04 -4.16
CA ASN A 151 -23.72 5.12 -4.33
C ASN A 151 -23.84 4.24 -3.06
N PRO A 152 -24.78 4.56 -2.16
CA PRO A 152 -24.94 3.89 -0.87
C PRO A 152 -25.13 2.37 -0.99
N PHE A 153 -25.89 1.90 -1.98
CA PHE A 153 -26.14 0.47 -2.20
C PHE A 153 -24.84 -0.28 -2.57
N LYS A 154 -24.05 0.27 -3.50
CA LYS A 154 -22.76 -0.33 -3.88
C LYS A 154 -21.76 -0.28 -2.72
N GLY A 155 -21.71 0.83 -1.98
CA GLY A 155 -20.84 0.95 -0.80
C GLY A 155 -21.20 -0.09 0.27
N PHE A 156 -22.50 -0.25 0.54
CA PHE A 156 -23.00 -1.25 1.47
C PHE A 156 -22.66 -2.69 1.04
N TYR A 157 -22.80 -2.99 -0.25
CA TYR A 157 -22.39 -4.27 -0.82
C TYR A 157 -20.90 -4.57 -0.54
N TYR A 158 -20.01 -3.59 -0.71
CA TYR A 158 -18.59 -3.77 -0.38
C TYR A 158 -18.34 -3.94 1.12
N PHE A 159 -19.09 -3.26 1.99
CA PHE A 159 -19.02 -3.51 3.43
C PHE A 159 -19.44 -4.94 3.80
N LEU A 160 -20.47 -5.50 3.14
CA LEU A 160 -20.86 -6.89 3.34
C LEU A 160 -19.76 -7.87 2.92
N LEU A 161 -19.12 -7.66 1.77
CA LEU A 161 -17.99 -8.49 1.34
C LEU A 161 -16.83 -8.48 2.35
N ILE A 162 -16.52 -7.32 2.92
CA ILE A 162 -15.51 -7.18 3.98
C ILE A 162 -15.96 -7.91 5.24
N ALA A 163 -17.23 -7.79 5.64
CA ALA A 163 -17.79 -8.45 6.82
C ALA A 163 -17.76 -9.97 6.72
N ILE A 164 -18.06 -10.53 5.54
CA ILE A 164 -17.96 -11.97 5.28
C ILE A 164 -16.51 -12.46 5.47
N ARG A 165 -15.54 -11.68 5.00
CA ARG A 165 -14.11 -12.03 5.11
C ARG A 165 -13.59 -11.87 6.53
N ASN A 166 -14.05 -10.87 7.28
CA ASN A 166 -13.67 -10.65 8.67
C ASN A 166 -14.74 -9.84 9.43
N PRO A 167 -15.68 -10.51 10.11
CA PRO A 167 -16.80 -9.83 10.77
C PRO A 167 -16.34 -8.95 11.94
N LYS A 168 -15.27 -9.37 12.64
CA LYS A 168 -14.69 -8.60 13.75
C LYS A 168 -14.08 -7.29 13.28
N PHE A 169 -13.57 -7.24 12.05
CA PHE A 169 -13.00 -6.01 11.49
C PHE A 169 -14.06 -4.92 11.32
N VAL A 170 -15.23 -5.27 10.78
CA VAL A 170 -16.32 -4.29 10.53
C VAL A 170 -16.91 -3.76 11.83
N LEU A 171 -17.02 -4.60 12.86
CA LEU A 171 -17.43 -4.18 14.21
C LEU A 171 -16.47 -3.16 14.83
N LEU A 172 -15.16 -3.32 14.61
CA LEU A 172 -14.14 -2.41 15.11
C LEU A 172 -13.99 -1.14 14.26
N ALA A 173 -14.30 -1.21 12.96
CA ALA A 173 -14.11 -0.11 12.01
C ALA A 173 -15.21 0.98 12.07
N GLN A 174 -16.21 0.85 12.95
CA GLN A 174 -17.39 1.71 13.09
C GLN A 174 -18.05 2.02 11.73
N LEU A 175 -18.99 1.18 11.31
CA LEU A 175 -19.76 1.42 10.07
C LEU A 175 -20.31 2.85 10.02
N PRO A 176 -20.28 3.52 8.85
CA PRO A 176 -20.92 4.81 8.71
C PRO A 176 -22.41 4.68 9.07
N LYS A 177 -22.89 5.51 10.01
CA LYS A 177 -24.31 5.57 10.34
C LYS A 177 -25.07 5.99 9.08
N VAL A 178 -26.05 5.19 8.69
CA VAL A 178 -26.99 5.54 7.61
C VAL A 178 -27.78 6.75 8.09
N SER A 179 -27.55 7.94 7.51
CA SER A 179 -28.47 9.07 7.70
C SER A 179 -29.75 8.75 6.95
N LYS A 180 -30.87 8.68 7.69
CA LYS A 180 -32.22 8.55 7.16
C LYS A 180 -32.61 9.78 6.35
#